data_AF-A0A9J7BU15-F1
#
_entry.id   AF-A0A9J7BU15-F1
#
_cell.length_a   1.000
_cell.length_b   1.000
_cell.length_c   1.000
_cell.angle_alpha   90.00
_cell.angle_beta   90.00
_cell.angle_gamma   90.00
#
_symmetry.space_group_name_H-M   'P 1'
#
loop_
_entity.id
_entity.type
_entity.pdbx_description
1 polymer ?
#
loop_
_entity_poly.entity_id
_entity_poly.type
_entity_poly.pdbx_seq_one_letter_code
_entity_poly.pdbx_strand_id
1 'polypeptide(L)'
;MLKSPLHVELLKLLAASMLLISFAMLSTRRIQQLITLFAWQGAILFFSTTLVAHEARLTELYFSAGLTLILKVITLPLILHILIRRLGAQWDNEPLVNIPVTMLVGLVLVIFAFGLAQPISLLATTITRHTIGIALAVILLSFLMMITRRKAVTQVIGFLAMENGLFFAATSATYGMPMVIELGIALDLLVAVFILGIFFFQIREQFDSLDLHHLESLREE
;
A
#
# COMPACT_ATOMS: atom_id res chain seq x y z
N MET A 1 0.11 21.57 19.48
CA MET A 1 -0.38 22.73 18.70
C MET A 1 0.56 22.92 17.52
N LEU A 2 0.15 22.56 16.31
CA LEU A 2 0.92 22.91 15.09
C LEU A 2 1.10 24.43 15.08
N LYS A 3 2.36 24.90 15.09
CA LYS A 3 2.69 26.30 15.36
C LYS A 3 2.67 27.18 14.11
N SER A 4 2.59 26.58 12.91
CA SER A 4 2.40 27.32 11.66
C SER A 4 1.21 26.81 10.83
N PRO A 5 0.39 27.71 10.26
CA PRO A 5 -0.71 27.34 9.37
C PRO A 5 -0.25 26.56 8.13
N LEU A 6 0.98 26.81 7.67
CA LEU A 6 1.57 26.17 6.49
C LEU A 6 1.75 24.65 6.66
N HIS A 7 2.18 24.19 7.84
CA HIS A 7 2.38 22.74 8.09
C HIS A 7 1.06 21.98 8.04
N VAL A 8 -0.02 22.61 8.51
CA VAL A 8 -1.37 22.04 8.49
C VAL A 8 -1.89 21.90 7.05
N GLU A 9 -1.68 22.93 6.23
CA GLU A 9 -2.05 22.91 4.82
C GLU A 9 -1.26 21.86 4.03
N LEU A 10 0.05 21.74 4.30
CA LEU A 10 0.90 20.70 3.70
C LEU A 10 0.43 19.29 4.07
N LEU A 11 0.10 19.03 5.34
CA LEU A 11 -0.43 17.73 5.77
C LEU A 11 -1.76 17.40 5.09
N LYS A 12 -2.66 18.38 4.94
CA LYS A 12 -3.92 18.20 4.21
C LYS A 12 -3.68 17.89 2.73
N LEU A 13 -2.72 18.56 2.10
CA LEU A 13 -2.34 18.33 0.71
C LEU A 13 -1.76 16.93 0.52
N LEU A 14 -0.88 16.48 1.43
CA LEU A 14 -0.33 15.13 1.42
C LEU A 14 -1.43 14.08 1.64
N ALA A 15 -2.36 14.31 2.58
CA ALA A 15 -3.50 13.44 2.82
C ALA A 15 -4.36 13.28 1.55
N ALA A 16 -4.75 14.40 0.93
CA ALA A 16 -5.53 14.39 -0.31
C ALA A 16 -4.78 13.69 -1.44
N SER A 17 -3.48 13.92 -1.56
CA SER A 17 -2.62 13.25 -2.55
C SER A 17 -2.56 11.74 -2.31
N MET A 18 -2.51 11.29 -1.05
CA MET A 18 -2.54 9.88 -0.70
C MET A 18 -3.85 9.21 -1.15
N LEU A 19 -4.99 9.89 -0.96
CA LEU A 19 -6.29 9.43 -1.44
C LEU A 19 -6.36 9.36 -2.97
N LEU A 20 -5.85 10.38 -3.66
CA LEU A 20 -5.80 10.42 -5.13
C LEU A 20 -4.96 9.28 -5.69
N ILE A 21 -3.80 9.00 -5.07
CA ILE A 21 -2.97 7.87 -5.46
C ILE A 21 -3.71 6.54 -5.23
N SER A 22 -4.43 6.38 -4.11
CA SER A 22 -5.23 5.16 -3.87
C SER A 22 -6.30 4.94 -4.95
N PHE A 23 -6.96 5.99 -5.42
CA PHE A 23 -7.86 5.89 -6.58
C PHE A 23 -7.12 5.56 -7.88
N ALA A 24 -5.98 6.20 -8.14
CA ALA A 24 -5.17 5.91 -9.32
C ALA A 24 -4.75 4.43 -9.33
N MET A 25 -4.34 3.88 -8.18
CA MET A 25 -3.99 2.47 -8.00
C MET A 25 -5.18 1.55 -8.30
N LEU A 26 -6.38 1.89 -7.82
CA LEU A 26 -7.61 1.14 -8.08
C LEU A 26 -7.93 1.07 -9.59
N SER A 27 -7.70 2.15 -10.34
CA SER A 27 -8.00 2.24 -11.77
C SER A 27 -6.93 1.63 -12.71
N THR A 28 -5.73 1.38 -12.20
CA THR A 28 -4.57 1.02 -13.03
C THR A 28 -4.62 -0.44 -13.50
N ARG A 29 -4.39 -0.70 -14.79
CA ARG A 29 -4.33 -2.08 -15.33
C ARG A 29 -2.93 -2.68 -15.30
N ARG A 30 -1.88 -1.87 -15.44
CA ARG A 30 -0.51 -2.37 -15.58
C ARG A 30 0.17 -2.49 -14.22
N ILE A 31 0.78 -3.65 -13.96
CA ILE A 31 1.41 -3.91 -12.66
C ILE A 31 2.61 -2.96 -12.41
N GLN A 32 3.37 -2.62 -13.46
CA GLN A 32 4.46 -1.64 -13.33
C GLN A 32 3.97 -0.28 -12.83
N GLN A 33 2.92 0.26 -13.45
CA GLN A 33 2.32 1.53 -13.04
C GLN A 33 1.78 1.44 -11.62
N LEU A 34 1.19 0.30 -11.24
CA LEU A 34 0.70 0.06 -9.89
C LEU A 34 1.85 0.10 -8.86
N ILE A 35 3.01 -0.49 -9.16
CA ILE A 35 4.19 -0.45 -8.29
C ILE A 35 4.71 0.98 -8.17
N THR A 36 4.78 1.73 -9.28
CA THR A 36 5.22 3.13 -9.24
C THR A 36 4.27 3.99 -8.41
N LEU A 37 2.96 3.81 -8.57
CA LEU A 37 1.96 4.51 -7.75
C LEU A 37 2.07 4.14 -6.27
N PHE A 38 2.31 2.86 -5.96
CA PHE A 38 2.56 2.42 -4.58
C PHE A 38 3.82 3.09 -4.00
N ALA A 39 4.92 3.18 -4.76
CA ALA A 39 6.12 3.87 -4.33
C ALA A 39 5.86 5.36 -4.06
N TRP A 40 5.06 6.03 -4.90
CA TRP A 40 4.62 7.40 -4.66
C TRP A 40 3.74 7.51 -3.41
N GLN A 41 2.84 6.55 -3.17
CA GLN A 41 2.05 6.50 -1.94
C GLN A 41 2.94 6.41 -0.69
N GLY A 42 3.99 5.59 -0.75
CA GLY A 42 5.00 5.47 0.30
C GLY A 42 5.84 6.74 0.48
N ALA A 43 6.16 7.45 -0.61
CA ALA A 43 6.88 8.72 -0.54
C ALA A 43 6.05 9.82 0.13
N ILE A 44 4.74 9.90 -0.19
CA ILE A 44 3.82 10.82 0.51
C ILE A 44 3.79 10.51 2.01
N LEU A 45 3.73 9.22 2.36
CA LEU A 45 3.74 8.79 3.76
C LEU A 45 5.03 9.16 4.48
N PHE A 46 6.17 9.02 3.81
CA PHE A 46 7.47 9.49 4.30
C PHE A 46 7.42 11.00 4.59
N PHE A 47 7.05 11.83 3.62
CA PHE A 47 6.98 13.28 3.80
C PHE A 47 6.00 13.69 4.90
N SER A 48 4.83 13.05 4.97
CA SER A 48 3.85 13.29 6.02
C SER A 48 4.42 12.98 7.39
N THR A 49 5.07 11.82 7.54
CA THR A 49 5.67 11.38 8.79
C THR A 49 6.83 12.30 9.20
N THR A 50 7.67 12.74 8.26
CA THR A 50 8.75 13.70 8.53
C THR A 50 8.21 15.05 8.98
N LEU A 51 7.13 15.56 8.37
CA LEU A 51 6.50 16.81 8.80
C LEU A 51 5.94 16.69 10.24
N VAL A 52 5.29 15.57 10.56
CA VAL A 52 4.80 15.31 11.93
C VAL A 52 5.98 15.17 12.91
N ALA A 53 7.06 14.50 12.52
CA ALA A 53 8.28 14.35 13.33
C ALA A 53 8.91 15.71 13.67
N HIS A 54 8.97 16.61 12.68
CA HIS A 54 9.52 17.95 12.87
C HIS A 54 8.73 18.75 13.89
N GLU A 55 7.40 18.72 13.81
CA GLU A 55 6.54 19.49 14.71
C GLU A 55 6.38 18.85 16.10
N ALA A 56 6.37 17.52 16.18
CA ALA A 56 6.32 16.82 17.47
C ALA A 56 7.66 16.86 18.21
N ARG A 57 8.77 17.22 17.54
CA ARG A 57 10.15 17.13 18.05
C ARG A 57 10.51 15.74 18.58
N LEU A 58 9.88 14.70 18.05
CA LEU A 58 10.10 13.31 18.44
C LEU A 58 11.12 12.67 17.50
N THR A 59 12.32 12.39 18.03
CA THR A 59 13.41 11.78 17.25
C THR A 59 13.03 10.39 16.71
N GLU A 60 12.17 9.66 17.41
CA GLU A 60 11.71 8.32 17.01
C GLU A 60 10.97 8.33 15.66
N LEU A 61 10.20 9.38 15.35
CA LEU A 61 9.47 9.47 14.07
C LEU A 61 10.41 9.70 12.88
N TYR A 62 11.61 10.25 13.08
CA TYR A 62 12.59 10.35 12.00
C TYR A 62 13.15 8.97 11.62
N PHE A 63 13.36 8.10 12.62
CA PHE A 63 13.75 6.71 12.36
C PHE A 63 12.65 5.99 11.57
N SER A 64 11.40 6.18 11.97
CA SER A 64 10.22 5.66 11.26
C SER A 64 10.13 6.10 9.80
N ALA A 65 10.31 7.40 9.56
CA ALA A 65 10.32 7.96 8.23
C ALA A 65 11.44 7.34 7.40
N GLY A 66 12.66 7.26 7.95
CA GLY A 66 13.79 6.59 7.30
C GLY A 66 13.50 5.13 6.94
N LEU A 67 12.91 4.37 7.88
CA LEU A 67 12.52 2.98 7.66
C LEU A 67 11.47 2.86 6.54
N THR A 68 10.46 3.73 6.54
CA THR A 68 9.42 3.79 5.51
C THR A 68 10.03 4.06 4.14
N LEU A 69 10.96 5.00 4.04
CA LEU A 69 11.64 5.32 2.79
C LEU A 69 12.46 4.13 2.27
N ILE A 70 13.31 3.55 3.12
CA ILE A 70 14.20 2.44 2.74
C ILE A 70 13.39 1.20 2.36
N LEU A 71 12.41 0.82 3.18
CA LEU A 71 11.65 -0.40 2.94
C LEU A 71 10.62 -0.22 1.83
N LYS A 72 9.76 0.80 1.91
CA LYS A 72 8.57 0.87 1.04
C LYS A 72 8.80 1.63 -0.27
N VAL A 73 9.70 2.61 -0.29
CA VAL A 73 9.95 3.42 -1.50
C VAL A 73 11.08 2.83 -2.34
N ILE A 74 12.06 2.18 -1.71
CA ILE A 74 13.23 1.62 -2.40
C ILE A 74 13.16 0.10 -2.47
N THR A 75 13.23 -0.57 -1.33
CA THR A 75 13.40 -2.04 -1.25
C THR A 75 12.22 -2.78 -1.87
N LEU A 76 11.00 -2.40 -1.51
CA LEU A 76 9.79 -3.12 -1.93
C LEU A 76 9.53 -3.00 -3.43
N PRO A 77 9.58 -1.81 -4.07
CA PRO A 77 9.45 -1.71 -5.52
C PRO A 77 10.51 -2.53 -6.26
N LEU A 78 11.75 -2.56 -5.76
CA LEU A 78 12.81 -3.38 -6.35
C LEU A 78 12.48 -4.88 -6.26
N ILE A 79 12.07 -5.37 -5.09
CA ILE A 79 11.70 -6.78 -4.91
C ILE A 79 10.51 -7.15 -5.81
N LEU A 80 9.48 -6.31 -5.88
CA LEU A 80 8.33 -6.56 -6.74
C LEU A 80 8.71 -6.58 -8.23
N HIS A 81 9.59 -5.69 -8.68
CA HIS A 81 10.09 -5.73 -10.06
C HIS A 81 10.88 -7.01 -10.36
N ILE A 82 11.70 -7.47 -9.41
CA ILE A 82 12.45 -8.73 -9.53
C ILE A 82 11.47 -9.91 -9.62
N LEU A 83 10.49 -9.97 -8.73
CA LEU A 83 9.48 -11.04 -8.71
C LEU A 83 8.71 -11.08 -10.03
N ILE A 84 8.22 -9.95 -10.54
CA ILE A 84 7.46 -9.89 -11.81
C ILE A 84 8.30 -10.41 -12.98
N ARG A 85 9.57 -10.03 -13.07
CA ARG A 85 10.46 -10.52 -14.13
C ARG A 85 10.69 -12.03 -14.04
N ARG A 86 10.84 -12.57 -12.83
CA ARG A 86 11.02 -14.01 -12.63
C ARG A 86 9.75 -14.83 -12.85
N LEU A 87 8.58 -14.22 -12.59
CA LEU A 87 7.25 -14.83 -12.70
C LEU A 87 6.79 -15.05 -14.15
N GLY A 88 7.41 -14.39 -15.14
CA GLY A 88 6.86 -14.35 -16.51
C GLY A 88 5.41 -13.83 -16.53
N ALA A 89 4.96 -13.19 -15.44
CA ALA A 89 3.58 -12.79 -15.26
C ALA A 89 3.27 -11.75 -16.33
N GLN A 90 2.29 -12.07 -17.19
CA GLN A 90 1.80 -11.13 -18.18
C GLN A 90 1.54 -9.78 -17.50
N TRP A 91 2.08 -8.72 -18.07
CA TRP A 91 2.21 -7.40 -17.46
C TRP A 91 0.85 -6.73 -17.21
N ASP A 92 -0.18 -7.24 -17.85
CA ASP A 92 -1.56 -6.80 -17.71
C ASP A 92 -2.24 -7.49 -16.54
N ASN A 93 -2.77 -6.66 -15.64
CA ASN A 93 -3.64 -7.10 -14.57
C ASN A 93 -5.07 -7.06 -15.10
N GLU A 94 -5.76 -8.20 -15.08
CA GLU A 94 -7.20 -8.26 -15.34
C GLU A 94 -7.93 -8.05 -14.02
N PRO A 95 -8.52 -6.86 -13.77
CA PRO A 95 -9.38 -6.69 -12.60
C PRO A 95 -10.59 -7.64 -12.72
N LEU A 96 -11.04 -8.22 -11.60
CA LEU A 96 -12.21 -9.12 -11.59
C LEU A 96 -13.49 -8.39 -12.04
N VAL A 97 -13.54 -7.08 -11.83
CA VAL A 97 -14.68 -6.21 -12.05
C VAL A 97 -14.26 -5.05 -12.95
N ASN A 98 -15.19 -4.55 -13.76
CA ASN A 98 -14.96 -3.40 -14.63
C ASN A 98 -14.50 -2.17 -13.83
N ILE A 99 -13.48 -1.46 -14.33
CA ILE A 99 -12.88 -0.29 -13.67
C ILE A 99 -13.92 0.80 -13.32
N PRO A 100 -14.88 1.16 -14.19
CA PRO A 100 -15.88 2.17 -13.81
C PRO A 100 -16.72 1.75 -12.59
N VAL A 101 -17.07 0.46 -12.49
CA VAL A 101 -17.84 -0.07 -11.37
C VAL A 101 -17.00 -0.05 -10.09
N THR A 102 -15.74 -0.48 -10.15
CA THR A 102 -14.86 -0.44 -8.97
C THR A 102 -14.59 0.99 -8.50
N MET A 103 -14.47 1.96 -9.43
CA MET A 103 -14.34 3.38 -9.09
C MET A 103 -15.59 3.94 -8.42
N LEU A 104 -16.79 3.58 -8.90
CA LEU A 104 -18.06 3.97 -8.25
C LEU A 104 -18.17 3.38 -6.84
N VAL A 105 -17.86 2.10 -6.67
CA VAL A 105 -17.81 1.46 -5.35
C VAL A 105 -16.77 2.18 -4.48
N GLY A 106 -15.60 2.52 -5.03
CA GLY A 106 -14.59 3.31 -4.33
C GLY A 106 -15.11 4.66 -3.85
N LEU A 107 -15.86 5.39 -4.69
CA LEU A 107 -16.48 6.66 -4.30
C LEU A 107 -17.48 6.48 -3.13
N VAL A 108 -18.32 5.45 -3.20
CA VAL A 108 -19.25 5.11 -2.13
C VAL A 108 -18.50 4.77 -0.83
N LEU A 109 -17.40 4.01 -0.92
CA LEU A 109 -16.55 3.69 0.22
C LEU A 109 -15.90 4.93 0.83
N VAL A 110 -15.51 5.91 0.04
CA VAL A 110 -14.98 7.19 0.56
C VAL A 110 -16.05 7.92 1.35
N ILE A 111 -17.25 8.08 0.79
CA ILE A 111 -18.38 8.73 1.47
C ILE A 111 -18.67 8.00 2.80
N PHE A 112 -18.70 6.68 2.75
CA PHE A 112 -18.90 5.83 3.92
C PHE A 112 -17.77 5.99 4.95
N ALA A 113 -16.51 6.06 4.54
CA ALA A 113 -15.37 6.27 5.43
C ALA A 113 -15.46 7.61 6.17
N PHE A 114 -15.82 8.70 5.48
CA PHE A 114 -16.03 9.99 6.14
C PHE A 114 -17.21 9.95 7.11
N GLY A 115 -18.26 9.18 6.81
CA GLY A 115 -19.37 8.91 7.73
C GLY A 115 -18.92 8.17 8.99
N LEU A 116 -18.14 7.10 8.84
CA LEU A 116 -17.57 6.34 9.96
C LEU A 116 -16.58 7.15 10.80
N ALA A 117 -15.85 8.06 10.18
CA ALA A 117 -14.91 8.92 10.88
C ALA A 117 -15.63 9.96 11.76
N GLN A 118 -16.87 10.36 11.46
CA GLN A 118 -17.61 11.40 12.22
C GLN A 118 -17.54 11.23 13.75
N PRO A 119 -17.95 10.09 14.35
CA PRO A 119 -17.92 9.91 15.80
C PRO A 119 -16.52 10.01 16.39
N ILE A 120 -15.52 9.37 15.75
CA ILE A 120 -14.11 9.40 16.17
C ILE A 120 -13.57 10.83 16.13
N SER A 121 -14.01 11.57 15.12
CA SER A 121 -13.56 12.92 14.81
C SER A 121 -14.20 14.01 15.68
N LEU A 122 -15.30 13.71 16.39
CA LEU A 122 -15.93 14.63 17.37
C LEU A 122 -15.08 14.82 18.63
N LEU A 123 -14.25 13.83 18.97
CA LEU A 123 -13.33 13.90 20.12
C LEU A 123 -11.95 14.48 19.75
N ALA A 124 -11.70 14.73 18.46
CA ALA A 124 -10.41 15.13 17.94
C ALA A 124 -10.40 16.60 17.49
N THR A 125 -9.21 17.20 17.40
CA THR A 125 -9.06 18.56 16.84
C THR A 125 -9.46 18.60 15.36
N THR A 126 -9.87 19.77 14.87
CA THR A 126 -10.40 19.98 13.50
C THR A 126 -9.45 19.47 12.39
N ILE A 127 -8.14 19.47 12.64
CA ILE A 127 -7.13 19.00 11.69
C ILE A 127 -7.14 17.47 11.62
N THR A 128 -7.07 16.82 12.78
CA THR A 128 -7.15 15.36 12.92
C THR A 128 -8.46 14.81 12.33
N ARG A 129 -9.52 15.63 12.35
CA ARG A 129 -10.86 15.31 11.82
C ARG A 129 -10.85 14.84 10.36
N HIS A 130 -10.25 15.64 9.48
CA HIS A 130 -10.22 15.34 8.05
C HIS A 130 -9.22 14.23 7.72
N THR A 131 -8.09 14.21 8.41
CA THR A 131 -7.02 13.25 8.16
C THR A 131 -7.45 11.81 8.49
N ILE A 132 -8.23 11.61 9.57
CA ILE A 132 -8.77 10.28 9.90
C ILE A 132 -9.75 9.78 8.83
N GLY A 133 -10.65 10.64 8.34
CA GLY A 133 -11.59 10.27 7.28
C GLY A 133 -10.88 9.87 5.99
N ILE A 134 -9.84 10.62 5.62
CA ILE A 134 -8.97 10.30 4.48
C ILE A 134 -8.23 8.98 4.69
N ALA A 135 -7.64 8.78 5.86
CA ALA A 135 -6.89 7.56 6.16
C ALA A 135 -7.78 6.31 6.10
N LEU A 136 -8.99 6.40 6.67
CA LEU A 136 -9.97 5.32 6.61
C LEU A 136 -10.42 5.05 5.17
N ALA A 137 -10.61 6.09 4.36
CA ALA A 137 -10.91 5.93 2.95
C ALA A 137 -9.77 5.22 2.20
N VAL A 138 -8.51 5.59 2.44
CA VAL A 138 -7.32 4.93 1.86
C VAL A 138 -7.27 3.45 2.25
N ILE A 139 -7.55 3.11 3.51
CA ILE A 139 -7.62 1.74 4.01
C ILE A 139 -8.69 0.95 3.24
N LEU A 140 -9.92 1.47 3.16
CA LEU A 140 -11.03 0.79 2.48
C LEU A 140 -10.81 0.65 0.96
N LEU A 141 -10.23 1.66 0.31
CA LEU A 141 -9.88 1.60 -1.11
C LEU A 141 -8.79 0.55 -1.37
N SER A 142 -7.79 0.47 -0.49
CA SER A 142 -6.71 -0.51 -0.60
C SER A 142 -7.22 -1.93 -0.36
N PHE A 143 -8.20 -2.09 0.55
CA PHE A 143 -8.89 -3.36 0.75
C PHE A 143 -9.74 -3.76 -0.47
N LEU A 144 -10.50 -2.82 -1.04
CA LEU A 144 -11.25 -3.06 -2.28
C LEU A 144 -10.30 -3.46 -3.41
N MET A 145 -9.14 -2.82 -3.51
CA MET A 145 -8.12 -3.20 -4.48
C MET A 145 -7.61 -4.63 -4.24
N MET A 146 -7.36 -5.04 -3.01
CA MET A 146 -6.97 -6.41 -2.70
C MET A 146 -8.03 -7.42 -3.13
N ILE A 147 -9.31 -7.15 -2.85
CA ILE A 147 -10.43 -8.05 -3.18
C ILE A 147 -10.66 -8.14 -4.70
N THR A 148 -10.52 -7.04 -5.43
CA THR A 148 -10.88 -6.94 -6.85
C THR A 148 -9.77 -7.38 -7.82
N ARG A 149 -8.63 -7.88 -7.31
CA ARG A 149 -7.50 -8.33 -8.13
C ARG A 149 -7.22 -9.83 -7.99
N ARG A 150 -6.91 -10.48 -9.12
CA ARG A 150 -6.65 -11.93 -9.20
C ARG A 150 -5.21 -12.32 -8.84
N LYS A 151 -4.24 -11.46 -9.14
CA LYS A 151 -2.81 -11.79 -9.02
C LYS A 151 -2.31 -11.55 -7.60
N ALA A 152 -1.64 -12.55 -7.02
CA ALA A 152 -1.06 -12.48 -5.67
C ALA A 152 -0.19 -11.22 -5.47
N VAL A 153 0.65 -10.87 -6.45
CA VAL A 153 1.48 -9.64 -6.42
C VAL A 153 0.63 -8.39 -6.20
N THR A 154 -0.51 -8.29 -6.88
CA THR A 154 -1.38 -7.10 -6.78
C THR A 154 -2.23 -7.08 -5.52
N GLN A 155 -2.55 -8.26 -4.97
CA GLN A 155 -3.18 -8.39 -3.65
C GLN A 155 -2.20 -7.96 -2.54
N VAL A 156 -0.92 -8.36 -2.63
CA VAL A 156 0.14 -7.91 -1.73
C VAL A 156 0.32 -6.39 -1.82
N ILE A 157 0.35 -5.80 -3.02
CA ILE A 157 0.38 -4.33 -3.15
C ILE A 157 -0.83 -3.67 -2.47
N GLY A 158 -2.03 -4.28 -2.57
CA GLY A 158 -3.22 -3.80 -1.86
C GLY A 158 -3.12 -3.90 -0.35
N PHE A 159 -2.51 -4.95 0.16
CA PHE A 159 -2.23 -5.12 1.58
C PHE A 159 -1.29 -4.03 2.08
N LEU A 160 -0.17 -3.83 1.38
CA LEU A 160 0.84 -2.84 1.73
C LEU A 160 0.29 -1.41 1.63
N ALA A 161 -0.59 -1.13 0.67
CA ALA A 161 -1.27 0.16 0.55
C ALA A 161 -2.25 0.41 1.70
N MET A 162 -2.91 -0.64 2.21
CA MET A 162 -3.76 -0.56 3.38
C MET A 162 -2.93 -0.25 4.63
N GLU A 163 -1.80 -0.94 4.79
CA GLU A 163 -0.84 -0.74 5.86
C GLU A 163 -0.31 0.70 5.87
N ASN A 164 -0.04 1.28 4.69
CA ASN A 164 0.29 2.71 4.56
C ASN A 164 -0.81 3.61 5.08
N GLY A 165 -2.08 3.29 4.78
CA GLY A 165 -3.24 4.02 5.30
C GLY A 165 -3.37 3.92 6.82
N LEU A 166 -3.10 2.75 7.40
CA LEU A 166 -3.09 2.55 8.85
C LEU A 166 -1.99 3.36 9.53
N PHE A 167 -0.78 3.30 8.96
CA PHE A 167 0.36 4.08 9.46
C PHE A 167 0.05 5.58 9.41
N PHE A 168 -0.49 6.06 8.28
CA PHE A 168 -0.92 7.43 8.12
C PHE A 168 -1.99 7.85 9.14
N ALA A 169 -2.99 6.99 9.39
CA ALA A 169 -4.03 7.23 10.40
C ALA A 169 -3.42 7.40 11.79
N ALA A 170 -2.53 6.50 12.17
CA ALA A 170 -1.89 6.49 13.49
C ALA A 170 -1.00 7.70 13.70
N THR A 171 -0.06 7.96 12.80
CA THR A 171 0.84 9.13 12.90
C THR A 171 0.04 10.44 12.99
N SER A 172 -1.08 10.53 12.27
CA SER A 172 -1.97 11.70 12.29
C SER A 172 -2.85 11.81 13.53
N ALA A 173 -3.23 10.68 14.14
CA ALA A 173 -4.12 10.65 15.31
C ALA A 173 -3.36 10.76 16.64
N THR A 174 -2.21 10.10 16.77
CA THR A 174 -1.45 10.02 18.03
C THR A 174 -0.16 10.85 18.04
N TYR A 175 0.12 11.66 17.01
CA TYR A 175 1.35 12.46 16.88
C TYR A 175 2.64 11.63 17.00
N GLY A 176 2.56 10.37 16.58
CA GLY A 176 3.57 9.36 16.84
C GLY A 176 2.91 8.07 17.30
N MET A 177 3.27 6.98 16.64
CA MET A 177 2.90 5.64 17.08
C MET A 177 4.12 5.07 17.83
N PRO A 178 3.96 4.29 18.91
CA PRO A 178 5.10 3.63 19.54
C PRO A 178 5.91 2.83 18.51
N MET A 179 7.23 3.01 18.50
CA MET A 179 8.14 2.40 17.52
C MET A 179 7.98 0.87 17.40
N VAL A 180 7.54 0.21 18.47
CA VAL A 180 7.23 -1.23 18.50
C VAL A 180 6.16 -1.61 17.47
N ILE A 181 5.14 -0.78 17.28
CA ILE A 181 4.06 -1.06 16.35
C ILE A 181 4.56 -0.93 14.91
N GLU A 182 5.40 0.07 14.64
CA GLU A 182 5.99 0.31 13.32
C GLU A 182 6.94 -0.82 12.91
N LEU A 183 7.73 -1.33 13.86
CA LEU A 183 8.58 -2.50 13.65
C LEU A 183 7.74 -3.77 13.40
N GLY A 184 6.63 -3.95 14.10
CA GLY A 184 5.70 -5.05 13.84
C GLY A 184 5.13 -5.00 12.43
N ILE A 185 4.75 -3.80 11.98
CA ILE A 185 4.26 -3.53 10.63
C ILE A 185 5.36 -3.82 9.57
N ALA A 186 6.59 -3.36 9.80
CA ALA A 186 7.72 -3.64 8.90
C ALA A 186 8.08 -5.13 8.83
N LEU A 187 7.95 -5.86 9.96
CA LEU A 187 8.17 -7.29 10.03
C LEU A 187 7.09 -8.06 9.26
N ASP A 188 5.83 -7.66 9.39
CA ASP A 188 4.71 -8.28 8.66
C ASP A 188 4.91 -8.17 7.14
N LEU A 189 5.37 -7.00 6.67
CA LEU A 189 5.77 -6.76 5.29
C LEU A 189 6.89 -7.69 4.82
N LEU A 190 7.94 -7.89 5.63
CA LEU A 190 9.03 -8.82 5.31
C LEU A 190 8.52 -10.26 5.19
N VAL A 191 7.68 -10.69 6.13
CA VAL A 191 7.09 -12.04 6.12
C VAL A 191 6.20 -12.24 4.89
N ALA A 192 5.36 -11.27 4.55
CA ALA A 192 4.50 -11.34 3.36
C ALA A 192 5.30 -11.49 2.06
N VAL A 193 6.35 -10.69 1.90
CA VAL A 193 7.25 -10.76 0.73
C VAL A 193 8.03 -12.07 0.70
N PHE A 194 8.50 -12.56 1.85
CA PHE A 194 9.21 -13.82 1.97
C PHE A 194 8.33 -15.02 1.60
N ILE A 195 7.11 -15.09 2.14
CA ILE A 195 6.13 -16.12 1.81
C ILE A 195 5.81 -16.10 0.31
N LEU A 196 5.57 -14.91 -0.27
CA LEU A 196 5.34 -14.78 -1.71
C LEU A 196 6.53 -15.31 -2.53
N GLY A 197 7.76 -15.01 -2.08
CA GLY A 197 8.98 -15.51 -2.70
C GLY A 197 9.11 -17.03 -2.65
N ILE A 198 8.84 -17.65 -1.51
CA ILE A 198 8.88 -19.11 -1.34
C ILE A 198 7.82 -19.80 -2.19
N PHE A 199 6.55 -19.38 -2.08
CA PHE A 199 5.47 -19.93 -2.87
C PHE A 199 5.81 -19.89 -4.36
N PHE A 200 6.43 -18.81 -4.80
CA PHE A 200 6.83 -18.69 -6.19
C PHE A 200 7.98 -19.62 -6.58
N PHE A 201 9.03 -19.73 -5.76
CA PHE A 201 10.15 -20.65 -6.02
C PHE A 201 9.66 -22.11 -6.11
N GLN A 202 8.78 -22.50 -5.19
CA GLN A 202 8.23 -23.85 -5.12
C GLN A 202 7.33 -24.18 -6.31
N ILE A 203 6.50 -23.23 -6.78
CA ILE A 203 5.72 -23.39 -8.01
C ILE A 203 6.65 -23.57 -9.21
N ARG A 204 7.71 -22.74 -9.34
CA ARG A 204 8.63 -22.84 -10.47
C ARG A 204 9.37 -24.18 -10.51
N GLU A 205 9.81 -24.70 -9.37
CA GLU A 205 10.50 -26.00 -9.26
C GLU A 205 9.58 -27.20 -9.60
N GLN A 206 8.29 -27.11 -9.26
CA GLN A 206 7.29 -28.10 -9.66
C GLN A 206 6.91 -28.05 -11.14
N PHE A 207 7.03 -26.89 -11.80
CA PHE A 207 6.75 -26.77 -13.23
C PHE A 207 7.98 -27.05 -14.11
N ASP A 208 9.20 -26.69 -13.69
CA ASP A 208 10.45 -27.09 -14.36
C ASP A 208 10.65 -28.62 -14.33
N SER A 209 10.11 -29.32 -13.32
CA SER A 209 10.15 -30.81 -13.27
C SER A 209 9.09 -31.50 -14.14
N LEU A 210 8.21 -30.73 -14.78
CA LEU A 210 7.16 -31.20 -15.70
C LEU A 210 7.44 -30.83 -17.17
N ASP A 211 8.60 -30.22 -17.47
CA ASP A 211 9.05 -29.98 -18.84
C ASP A 211 9.59 -31.29 -19.49
N LEU A 212 8.65 -32.00 -20.11
CA LEU A 212 8.73 -32.39 -21.53
C LEU A 212 10.05 -33.00 -22.06
N HIS A 213 10.69 -33.90 -21.32
CA HIS A 213 11.74 -34.80 -21.87
C HIS A 213 11.39 -36.29 -21.84
N HIS A 214 10.15 -36.64 -21.47
CA HIS A 214 9.72 -38.04 -21.34
C HIS A 214 8.58 -38.47 -22.28
N LEU A 215 8.16 -37.60 -23.20
CA LEU A 215 7.06 -37.90 -24.15
C LEU A 215 7.51 -38.03 -25.61
N GLU A 216 8.82 -37.93 -25.90
CA GLU A 216 9.35 -38.09 -27.26
C GLU A 216 9.71 -39.54 -27.62
N SER A 217 9.72 -40.49 -26.67
CA SER A 217 10.14 -41.88 -26.91
C SER A 217 9.00 -42.86 -27.24
N LEU A 218 7.76 -42.39 -27.45
CA LEU A 218 6.59 -43.23 -27.77
C LEU A 218 6.03 -42.96 -29.18
N ARG A 219 6.75 -42.18 -30.00
CA ARG A 219 6.33 -41.86 -31.38
C ARG A 219 7.28 -42.41 -32.44
N GLU A 220 8.07 -43.41 -32.06
CA GLU A 220 8.87 -44.26 -32.95
C GLU A 220 8.55 -45.72 -32.66
N GLU A 221 7.28 -46.10 -32.84
CA GLU A 221 6.89 -47.47 -33.23
C GLU A 221 6.37 -47.44 -34.67
#